data_AF-A0A9P7UWX3-F1
#
_entry.id   AF-A0A9P7UWX3-F1
#
_cell.length_a   1.000
_cell.length_b   1.000
_cell.length_c   1.000
_cell.angle_alpha   90.00
_cell.angle_beta   90.00
_cell.angle_gamma   90.00
#
_symmetry.space_group_name_H-M   'P 1'
#
loop_
_entity.id
_entity.type
_entity.pdbx_description
1 polymer ?
#
loop_
_entity_poly.entity_id
_entity_poly.type
_entity_poly.pdbx_seq_one_letter_code
_entity_poly.pdbx_strand_id
1 'polypeptide(L)'
;MGLDRLPPHGTPLDWFTPRAFNDLPLSTHALYSFKPTIALPPTGVASPTRIYQSVAFRKMTKENFMAKYGNKVLKAYDVVSKEDVLRICCSTDDDEDPDAAALS
;
A
#
# COMPACT_ATOMS: atom_id res chain seq x y z
N MET A 1 -1.34 -17.12 2.72
CA MET A 1 -0.49 -16.97 1.52
C MET A 1 0.91 -16.62 2.01
N GLY A 2 1.96 -17.29 1.51
CA GLY A 2 3.34 -16.96 1.88
C GLY A 2 3.76 -15.59 1.31
N LEU A 3 4.60 -14.86 2.06
CA LEU A 3 5.10 -13.53 1.72
C LEU A 3 5.85 -13.48 0.36
N ASP A 4 6.34 -14.64 -0.12
CA ASP A 4 7.11 -14.79 -1.36
C ASP A 4 6.31 -14.55 -2.65
N ARG A 5 5.00 -14.26 -2.54
CA ARG A 5 4.11 -13.99 -3.69
C ARG A 5 3.63 -12.55 -3.76
N LEU A 6 4.05 -11.70 -2.83
CA LEU A 6 3.67 -10.30 -2.84
C LEU A 6 4.44 -9.53 -3.92
N PRO A 7 3.79 -8.58 -4.60
CA PRO A 7 4.47 -7.75 -5.59
C PRO A 7 5.53 -6.87 -4.92
N PRO A 8 6.58 -6.43 -5.64
CA PRO A 8 7.67 -5.65 -5.08
C PRO A 8 7.19 -4.41 -4.30
N HIS A 9 7.96 -4.01 -3.30
CA HIS A 9 7.69 -2.78 -2.56
C HIS A 9 7.63 -1.58 -3.51
N GLY A 10 6.64 -0.70 -3.32
CA GLY A 10 6.39 0.43 -4.22
C GLY A 10 5.47 0.11 -5.41
N THR A 11 4.96 -1.12 -5.51
CA THR A 11 3.86 -1.45 -6.42
C THR A 11 2.63 -0.60 -6.07
N PRO A 12 1.94 -0.01 -7.07
CA PRO A 12 0.69 0.73 -6.84
C PRO A 12 -0.38 -0.12 -6.15
N LEU A 13 -1.17 0.51 -5.27
CA LEU A 13 -2.17 -0.16 -4.43
C LEU A 13 -3.29 -0.79 -5.27
N ASP A 14 -3.59 -0.20 -6.42
CA ASP A 14 -4.56 -0.67 -7.41
C ASP A 14 -4.12 -1.92 -8.17
N TRP A 15 -2.93 -2.47 -7.87
CA TRP A 15 -2.59 -3.85 -8.20
C TRP A 15 -3.52 -4.84 -7.48
N PHE A 16 -3.93 -4.51 -6.26
CA PHE A 16 -4.88 -5.28 -5.50
C PHE A 16 -6.29 -4.73 -5.72
N THR A 17 -7.28 -5.62 -5.78
CA THR A 17 -8.67 -5.16 -5.57
C THR A 17 -8.80 -4.64 -4.12
N PRO A 18 -9.65 -3.62 -3.86
CA PRO A 18 -9.82 -3.08 -2.51
C PRO A 18 -10.11 -4.17 -1.47
N ARG A 19 -11.03 -5.09 -1.80
CA ARG A 19 -11.35 -6.24 -0.94
C ARG A 19 -10.12 -7.11 -0.65
N ALA A 20 -9.39 -7.50 -1.70
CA ALA A 20 -8.22 -8.36 -1.53
C ALA A 20 -7.12 -7.69 -0.70
N PHE A 21 -6.95 -6.36 -0.80
CA PHE A 21 -6.00 -5.62 0.01
C PHE A 21 -6.45 -5.52 1.47
N ASN A 22 -7.71 -5.17 1.72
CA ASN A 22 -8.23 -4.96 3.07
C ASN A 22 -8.28 -6.28 3.88
N ASP A 23 -8.37 -7.43 3.20
CA ASP A 23 -8.27 -8.76 3.83
C ASP A 23 -6.83 -9.16 4.20
N LEU A 24 -5.80 -8.37 3.81
CA LEU A 24 -4.40 -8.67 4.14
C LEU A 24 -4.07 -8.36 5.60
N PRO A 25 -3.07 -9.04 6.18
CA PRO A 25 -2.55 -8.69 7.50
C PRO A 25 -2.01 -7.25 7.55
N LEU A 26 -2.11 -6.65 8.73
CA LEU A 26 -1.67 -5.27 8.98
C LEU A 26 -0.18 -5.04 8.67
N SER A 27 0.67 -6.04 8.87
CA SER A 27 2.09 -6.01 8.49
C SER A 27 2.27 -5.86 6.97
N THR A 28 1.37 -6.42 6.17
CA THR A 28 1.38 -6.24 4.71
C THR A 28 0.84 -4.86 4.33
N HIS A 29 -0.18 -4.35 5.02
CA HIS A 29 -0.65 -2.97 4.81
C HIS A 29 0.47 -1.96 4.99
N ALA A 30 1.31 -2.15 6.01
CA ALA A 30 2.44 -1.28 6.30
C ALA A 30 3.43 -1.15 5.13
N LEU A 31 3.67 -2.24 4.39
CA LEU A 31 4.58 -2.26 3.24
C LEU A 31 4.11 -1.37 2.07
N TYR A 32 2.80 -1.21 1.89
CA TYR A 32 2.23 -0.46 0.75
C TYR A 32 1.60 0.89 1.15
N SER A 33 1.42 1.17 2.44
CA SER A 33 0.71 2.36 2.94
C SER A 33 1.61 3.56 3.28
N PHE A 34 2.93 3.39 3.35
CA PHE A 34 3.84 4.48 3.76
C PHE A 34 3.85 5.68 2.80
N LYS A 35 3.59 5.44 1.50
CA LYS A 35 3.34 6.44 0.45
C LYS A 35 2.47 5.79 -0.64
N PRO A 36 1.15 5.64 -0.44
CA PRO A 36 0.34 4.83 -1.34
C PRO A 36 0.26 5.53 -2.70
N THR A 37 0.40 4.74 -3.76
CA THR A 37 0.32 5.23 -5.13
C THR A 37 -0.76 4.49 -5.87
N ILE A 38 -1.41 5.18 -6.81
CA ILE A 38 -2.43 4.61 -7.69
C ILE A 38 -1.96 4.84 -9.12
N ALA A 39 -2.03 3.81 -9.96
CA ALA A 39 -1.64 3.88 -11.37
C ALA A 39 -2.84 3.98 -12.32
N LEU A 40 -4.02 3.52 -11.90
CA LEU A 40 -5.23 3.46 -12.70
C LEU A 40 -6.31 4.40 -12.15
N PRO A 41 -7.02 5.14 -13.03
CA PRO A 41 -8.12 5.98 -12.61
C PRO A 41 -9.30 5.13 -12.09
N PRO A 42 -10.25 5.72 -11.35
CA PRO A 42 -11.45 5.02 -10.89
C PRO A 42 -12.20 4.35 -12.04
N THR A 43 -12.80 3.19 -11.74
CA THR A 43 -13.71 2.48 -12.65
C THR A 43 -14.81 3.42 -13.14
N GLY A 44 -14.98 3.50 -14.47
CA GLY A 44 -15.97 4.39 -15.11
C GLY A 44 -15.44 5.74 -15.59
N VAL A 45 -14.25 6.17 -15.19
CA VAL A 45 -13.60 7.39 -15.74
C VAL A 45 -13.11 7.15 -17.18
N ALA A 46 -12.78 5.91 -17.51
CA ALA A 46 -12.55 5.46 -18.88
C ALA A 46 -12.96 3.99 -18.99
N SER A 47 -13.52 3.61 -20.14
CA SER A 47 -13.70 2.19 -20.48
C SER A 47 -12.36 1.45 -20.32
N PRO A 48 -12.32 0.20 -19.81
CA PRO A 48 -11.09 -0.58 -19.69
C PRO A 48 -10.26 -0.61 -20.99
N THR A 49 -10.94 -0.65 -22.14
CA THR A 49 -10.33 -0.59 -23.48
C THR A 49 -9.81 0.80 -23.87
N ARG A 50 -10.29 1.87 -23.22
CA ARG A 50 -9.88 3.27 -23.46
C ARG A 50 -8.92 3.82 -22.41
N ILE A 51 -8.71 3.15 -21.27
CA ILE A 51 -7.70 3.54 -20.28
C ILE A 51 -6.33 3.67 -20.96
N TYR A 52 -5.92 2.66 -21.73
CA TYR A 52 -4.64 2.70 -22.45
C TYR A 52 -4.60 3.74 -23.59
N GLN A 53 -5.75 4.15 -24.12
CA GLN A 53 -5.86 5.12 -25.23
C GLN A 53 -6.07 6.55 -24.75
N SER A 54 -6.44 6.76 -23.49
CA SER A 54 -6.64 8.08 -22.91
C SER A 54 -5.31 8.75 -22.62
N VAL A 55 -4.85 9.52 -23.61
CA VAL A 55 -3.62 10.32 -23.56
C VAL A 55 -3.65 11.32 -22.40
N ALA A 56 -4.84 11.69 -21.92
CA ALA A 56 -5.04 12.77 -20.96
C ALA A 56 -4.39 12.50 -19.59
N PHE A 57 -4.45 11.28 -19.07
CA PHE A 57 -3.85 10.98 -17.77
C PHE A 57 -2.41 10.44 -17.88
N ARG A 58 -2.04 9.83 -19.01
CA ARG A 58 -0.65 9.39 -19.27
C ARG A 58 0.35 10.55 -19.30
N LYS A 59 -0.11 11.75 -19.67
CA LYS A 59 0.68 12.98 -19.70
C LYS A 59 0.65 13.75 -18.37
N MET A 60 -0.14 13.31 -17.39
CA MET A 60 -0.15 13.95 -16.07
C MET A 60 1.08 13.55 -15.28
N THR A 61 1.63 14.50 -14.52
CA THR A 61 2.60 14.16 -13.48
C THR A 61 1.92 13.30 -12.41
N LYS A 62 2.73 12.53 -11.67
CA LYS A 62 2.24 11.67 -10.59
C LYS A 62 1.45 12.48 -9.55
N GLU A 63 1.90 13.68 -9.18
CA GLU A 63 1.17 14.51 -8.20
C GLU A 63 -0.22 14.90 -8.74
N ASN A 64 -0.28 15.34 -10.00
CA ASN A 64 -1.54 15.76 -10.62
C ASN A 64 -2.52 14.59 -10.78
N PHE A 65 -2.01 13.41 -11.12
CA PHE A 65 -2.81 12.20 -11.19
C PHE A 65 -3.36 11.81 -9.81
N MET A 66 -2.51 11.81 -8.78
CA MET A 66 -2.91 11.45 -7.42
C MET A 66 -3.94 12.43 -6.86
N ALA A 67 -3.73 13.73 -7.07
CA ALA A 67 -4.66 14.78 -6.63
C ALA A 67 -6.03 14.64 -7.30
N LYS A 68 -6.06 14.33 -8.60
CA LYS A 68 -7.31 14.28 -9.39
C LYS A 68 -8.06 12.96 -9.26
N TYR A 69 -7.35 11.84 -9.22
CA TYR A 69 -7.92 10.49 -9.30
C TYR A 69 -7.50 9.60 -8.13
N GLY A 70 -6.22 9.64 -7.75
CA GLY A 70 -5.66 8.75 -6.71
C GLY A 70 -6.42 8.86 -5.38
N ASN A 71 -6.69 10.06 -4.90
CA ASN A 71 -7.41 10.27 -3.64
C ASN A 71 -8.83 9.69 -3.62
N LYS A 72 -9.48 9.52 -4.77
CA LYS A 72 -10.80 8.88 -4.85
C LYS A 72 -10.68 7.36 -4.76
N VAL A 73 -9.68 6.79 -5.42
CA VAL A 73 -9.41 5.35 -5.39
C VAL A 73 -8.94 4.91 -4.01
N LEU A 74 -8.06 5.69 -3.38
CA LEU A 74 -7.52 5.39 -2.04
C LEU A 74 -8.59 5.27 -0.95
N LYS A 75 -9.74 5.95 -1.08
CA LYS A 75 -10.85 5.84 -0.12
C LYS A 75 -11.44 4.44 0.00
N ALA A 76 -11.23 3.58 -1.00
CA ALA A 76 -11.71 2.20 -0.96
C ALA A 76 -10.75 1.26 -0.20
N TYR A 77 -9.53 1.71 0.10
CA TYR A 77 -8.49 0.91 0.73
C TYR A 77 -8.31 1.31 2.19
N ASP A 78 -8.12 0.33 3.06
CA ASP A 78 -7.80 0.56 4.47
C ASP A 78 -6.31 0.87 4.62
N VAL A 79 -5.94 2.09 4.21
CA VAL A 79 -4.56 2.57 4.28
C VAL A 79 -4.26 2.96 5.72
N VAL A 80 -3.33 2.25 6.34
CA VAL A 80 -2.84 2.55 7.70
C VAL A 80 -2.06 3.87 7.73
N SER A 81 -2.16 4.61 8.83
CA SER A 81 -1.44 5.88 9.00
C SER A 81 0.07 5.64 9.07
N LYS A 82 0.88 6.67 8.80
CA LYS A 82 2.34 6.54 8.91
C LYS A 82 2.78 6.21 10.33
N GLU A 83 2.06 6.75 11.31
CA GLU A 83 2.26 6.52 12.72
C GLU A 83 1.99 5.06 13.07
N ASP A 84 0.94 4.46 12.50
CA ASP A 84 0.63 3.04 12.68
C ASP A 84 1.66 2.15 11.98
N VAL A 85 2.10 2.51 10.78
CA VAL A 85 3.19 1.80 10.08
C VAL A 85 4.46 1.76 10.93
N LEU A 86 4.86 2.90 11.51
CA LEU A 86 6.04 2.97 12.37
C LEU A 86 5.87 2.12 13.62
N ARG A 87 4.69 2.13 14.25
CA ARG A 87 4.41 1.24 15.40
C ARG A 87 4.55 -0.22 14.98
N ILE A 88 3.91 -0.65 13.89
CA ILE A 88 3.91 -2.05 13.44
C ILE A 88 5.31 -2.52 13.03
N CYS A 89 6.07 -1.69 12.31
CA CYS A 89 7.40 -2.05 11.81
C CYS A 89 8.51 -1.95 12.88
N CYS A 90 8.31 -1.20 13.96
CA CYS A 90 9.29 -1.03 15.04
C CYS A 90 8.95 -1.81 16.32
N SER A 91 7.92 -2.67 16.31
CA SER A 91 7.52 -3.47 17.47
C SER A 91 8.35 -4.75 17.67
N THR A 92 9.48 -4.95 16.97
CA THR A 92 10.23 -6.22 16.98
C THR A 92 11.63 -6.14 17.58
N ASP A 93 11.86 -5.31 18.60
CA ASP A 93 13.15 -5.30 19.33
C ASP A 93 13.00 -5.01 20.83
N ASP A 94 11.99 -5.60 21.49
CA ASP A 94 11.92 -5.65 22.96
C ASP A 94 11.41 -7.03 23.41
N ASP A 95 12.02 -8.11 22.92
CA ASP A 95 12.04 -9.36 23.69
C ASP A 95 13.36 -9.37 24.48
N GLU A 96 13.22 -8.92 25.72
CA GLU A 96 14.07 -9.14 26.87
C GLU A 96 14.92 -10.43 26.77
N ASP A 97 16.24 -10.30 26.91
CA ASP A 97 17.07 -11.36 27.50
C ASP A 97 17.47 -10.92 28.92
N PRO A 98 16.70 -11.26 29.96
CA PRO A 98 17.07 -11.01 31.35
C PRO A 98 17.78 -12.23 31.97
N ASP A 99 18.45 -13.10 31.20
CA ASP A 99 19.08 -14.32 31.76
C ASP A 99 20.61 -14.38 31.61
N ALA A 100 21.30 -13.26 31.85
CA ALA A 100 22.73 -13.26 32.16
C ALA A 100 23.01 -13.19 33.68
N ALA A 101 22.09 -13.68 34.51
CA ALA A 101 22.20 -13.67 35.97
C ALA A 101 22.17 -15.08 36.58
N ALA A 102 22.84 -16.07 35.98
CA ALA A 102 23.33 -17.24 36.71
C ALA A 102 24.34 -18.03 35.86
N LEU A 103 25.62 -18.01 36.26
CA LEU A 103 26.44 -19.21 36.52
C LEU A 103 27.90 -18.83 36.78
N SER A 104 28.28 -19.03 38.06
CA SER A 104 29.61 -19.33 38.63
C SER A 104 30.74 -18.31 38.55
#